data_AF-A0A075G882-F1
#
_entry.id   AF-A0A075G882-F1
#
_cell.length_a   1.000
_cell.length_b   1.000
_cell.length_c   1.000
_cell.angle_alpha   90.00
_cell.angle_beta   90.00
_cell.angle_gamma   90.00
#
_symmetry.space_group_name_H-M   'P 1'
#
loop_
_entity.id
_entity.type
_entity.pdbx_description
1 polymer ?
#
loop_
_entity_poly.entity_id
_entity_poly.type
_entity_poly.pdbx_seq_one_letter_code
_entity_poly.pdbx_strand_id
1 'polypeptide(L)'
;MASIIFLVIIVAVAAALLGSVLIQSLSSINDVILSPVEKKCQEIANEGYRMHTLYPNSNPDELLEDDKKRLLYLDDLWMKECVSVLPTESIFNIVNNVERDFTFGE
;
A
#
# COMPACT_ATOMS: atom_id res chain seq x y z
N MET A 1 -5.72 -31.20 -36.31
CA MET A 1 -4.43 -30.98 -35.61
C MET A 1 -4.23 -29.54 -35.16
N ALA A 2 -4.59 -28.51 -35.96
CA ALA A 2 -4.45 -27.09 -35.57
C ALA A 2 -5.20 -26.69 -34.27
N SER A 3 -6.40 -27.23 -34.04
CA SER A 3 -7.23 -26.90 -32.86
C SER A 3 -6.57 -27.24 -31.52
N ILE A 4 -5.82 -28.34 -31.45
CA ILE A 4 -5.15 -28.78 -30.21
C ILE A 4 -3.97 -27.86 -29.88
N ILE A 5 -3.24 -27.41 -30.90
CA ILE A 5 -2.08 -26.53 -30.73
C ILE A 5 -2.53 -25.16 -30.19
N PHE A 6 -3.61 -24.60 -30.71
CA PHE A 6 -4.17 -23.34 -30.21
C PHE A 6 -4.66 -23.46 -28.75
N LEU A 7 -5.28 -24.58 -28.40
CA LEU A 7 -5.78 -24.81 -27.04
C LEU A 7 -4.61 -24.85 -26.02
N VAL A 8 -3.50 -25.51 -26.37
CA VAL A 8 -2.29 -25.56 -25.54
C VAL A 8 -1.68 -24.17 -25.35
N ILE A 9 -1.65 -23.32 -26.40
CA ILE A 9 -1.12 -21.95 -26.30
C ILE A 9 -1.99 -21.10 -25.36
N ILE A 10 -3.32 -21.17 -25.50
CA ILE A 10 -4.25 -20.42 -24.64
C ILE A 10 -4.09 -20.84 -23.18
N VAL A 11 -3.99 -22.15 -22.91
CA VAL A 11 -3.77 -22.67 -21.56
C VAL A 11 -2.43 -22.21 -20.99
N ALA A 12 -1.35 -22.23 -21.79
CA ALA A 12 -0.04 -21.77 -21.36
C ALA A 12 -0.02 -20.27 -21.03
N VAL A 13 -0.65 -19.43 -21.85
CA VAL A 13 -0.76 -17.99 -21.62
C VAL A 13 -1.62 -17.70 -20.39
N ALA A 14 -2.77 -18.38 -20.24
CA ALA A 14 -3.62 -18.23 -19.06
C ALA A 14 -2.90 -18.65 -17.77
N ALA A 15 -2.15 -19.76 -17.79
CA ALA A 15 -1.35 -20.22 -16.66
C ALA A 15 -0.21 -19.26 -16.30
N ALA A 16 0.47 -18.68 -17.30
CA ALA A 16 1.52 -17.69 -17.08
C ALA A 16 0.97 -16.38 -16.47
N LEU A 17 -0.19 -15.91 -16.96
CA LEU A 17 -0.85 -14.72 -16.43
C LEU A 17 -1.40 -14.95 -15.01
N LEU A 18 -2.05 -16.09 -14.76
CA LEU A 18 -2.53 -16.44 -13.41
C LEU A 18 -1.38 -16.68 -12.43
N GLY A 19 -0.29 -17.32 -12.87
CA GLY A 19 0.92 -17.47 -12.07
C GLY A 19 1.52 -16.12 -11.67
N SER A 20 1.51 -15.12 -12.57
CA SER A 20 2.00 -13.77 -12.28
C SER A 20 1.16 -13.04 -11.22
N VAL A 21 -0.17 -13.21 -11.26
CA VAL A 21 -1.09 -12.61 -10.27
C VAL A 21 -0.97 -13.29 -8.90
N LEU A 22 -0.81 -14.62 -8.87
CA LEU A 22 -0.67 -15.37 -7.63
C LEU A 22 0.67 -15.09 -6.92
N ILE A 23 1.75 -14.82 -7.66
CA ILE A 23 3.04 -14.43 -7.07
C ILE A 23 2.96 -13.06 -6.39
N GLN A 24 2.15 -12.13 -6.92
CA GLN A 24 1.91 -10.82 -6.31
C GLN A 24 1.00 -10.90 -5.07
N SER A 25 0.10 -11.89 -4.98
CA SER A 25 -0.74 -12.09 -3.80
C SER A 25 -0.08 -12.94 -2.70
N LEU A 26 0.86 -13.81 -3.06
CA LEU A 26 1.59 -14.70 -2.14
C LEU A 26 2.88 -14.07 -1.59
N SER A 27 3.25 -12.85 -2.01
CA SER A 27 4.36 -12.10 -1.40
C SER A 27 4.02 -11.47 -0.04
N SER A 28 2.84 -11.77 0.52
CA SER A 28 2.62 -11.59 1.95
C SER A 28 3.40 -12.67 2.70
N ILE A 29 4.10 -12.30 3.78
CA ILE A 29 4.78 -13.19 4.75
C ILE A 29 6.23 -13.60 4.40
N ASN A 30 7.02 -12.72 3.81
CA ASN A 30 8.36 -12.55 4.36
C ASN A 30 8.30 -11.29 5.20
N ASP A 31 8.86 -11.29 6.40
CA ASP A 31 9.20 -10.05 7.11
C ASP A 31 9.93 -9.17 6.12
N VAL A 32 9.22 -8.23 5.48
CA VAL A 32 9.84 -7.25 4.59
C VAL A 32 10.70 -6.47 5.55
N ILE A 33 12.01 -6.73 5.52
CA ILE A 33 12.98 -6.00 6.30
C ILE A 33 12.96 -4.60 5.71
N LEU A 34 12.06 -3.78 6.22
CA LEU A 34 11.93 -2.38 5.86
C LEU A 34 13.26 -1.73 6.17
N SER A 35 13.77 -0.98 5.20
CA SER A 35 14.85 -0.05 5.50
C SER A 35 14.40 0.91 6.62
N PRO A 36 15.34 1.52 7.38
CA PRO A 36 14.98 2.48 8.42
C PRO A 36 14.08 3.62 7.93
N VAL A 37 14.25 4.04 6.68
CA VAL A 37 13.42 5.08 6.04
C VAL A 37 12.02 4.55 5.76
N GLU A 38 11.89 3.35 5.17
CA GLU A 38 10.57 2.75 4.91
C GLU A 38 9.81 2.49 6.20
N LYS A 39 10.48 2.04 7.27
CA LYS A 39 9.86 1.85 8.59
C LYS A 39 9.31 3.17 9.14
N LYS A 40 10.11 4.24 9.10
CA LYS A 40 9.67 5.59 9.51
C LYS A 40 8.45 6.04 8.70
N CYS A 41 8.48 5.82 7.40
CA CYS A 41 7.38 6.17 6.50
C CYS A 41 6.12 5.34 6.77
N GLN A 42 6.26 4.06 7.13
CA GLN A 42 5.13 3.24 7.54
C GLN A 42 4.53 3.71 8.88
N GLU A 43 5.34 4.18 9.83
CA GLU A 43 4.84 4.80 11.07
C GLU A 43 4.05 6.09 10.77
N ILE A 44 4.56 6.96 9.88
CA ILE A 44 3.86 8.18 9.44
C ILE A 44 2.53 7.83 8.77
N ALA A 45 2.54 6.87 7.83
CA ALA A 45 1.34 6.46 7.11
C ALA A 45 0.30 5.81 8.04
N ASN A 46 0.74 4.98 8.98
CA ASN A 46 -0.13 4.40 10.02
C ASN A 46 -0.81 5.48 10.85
N GLU A 47 -0.08 6.52 11.24
CA GLU A 47 -0.66 7.62 12.01
C GLU A 47 -1.64 8.45 11.17
N GLY A 48 -1.29 8.79 9.94
CA GLY A 48 -2.19 9.48 9.00
C GLY A 48 -3.48 8.69 8.79
N TYR A 49 -3.38 7.37 8.60
CA TYR A 49 -4.54 6.51 8.45
C TYR A 49 -5.41 6.46 9.72
N ARG A 50 -4.82 6.39 10.93
CA ARG A 50 -5.59 6.49 12.19
C ARG A 50 -6.42 7.76 12.26
N MET A 51 -5.85 8.90 11.85
CA MET A 51 -6.60 10.16 11.82
C MET A 51 -7.81 10.09 10.89
N HIS A 52 -7.69 9.44 9.73
CA HIS A 52 -8.84 9.19 8.85
C HIS A 52 -9.89 8.28 9.49
N THR A 53 -9.49 7.29 10.29
CA THR A 53 -10.46 6.42 11.00
C THR A 53 -11.22 7.13 12.12
N LEU A 54 -10.65 8.18 12.72
CA LEU A 54 -11.34 8.98 13.74
C LEU A 54 -12.44 9.87 13.13
N TYR A 55 -12.28 10.24 11.86
CA TYR A 55 -13.14 11.18 11.15
C TYR A 55 -13.64 10.63 9.80
N PRO A 56 -14.34 9.47 9.79
CA PRO A 56 -14.64 8.75 8.55
C PRO A 56 -15.59 9.49 7.61
N ASN A 57 -16.38 10.43 8.14
CA ASN A 57 -17.40 11.18 7.39
C ASN A 57 -17.18 12.70 7.42
N SER A 58 -16.07 13.17 7.99
CA SER A 58 -15.81 14.60 8.13
C SER A 58 -15.05 15.14 6.93
N ASN A 59 -15.39 16.34 6.50
CA ASN A 59 -14.53 17.10 5.62
C ASN A 59 -13.27 17.56 6.41
N PRO A 60 -12.06 17.58 5.81
CA PRO A 60 -10.87 18.18 6.43
C PRO A 60 -11.08 19.57 7.07
N ASP A 61 -12.01 20.38 6.56
CA ASP A 61 -12.34 21.71 7.13
C ASP A 61 -13.20 21.65 8.41
N GLU A 62 -13.78 20.49 8.72
CA GLU A 62 -14.61 20.26 9.91
C GLU A 62 -13.82 19.65 11.07
N LEU A 63 -12.53 19.36 10.85
CA LEU A 63 -11.64 18.83 11.87
C LEU A 63 -11.38 19.86 12.97
N LEU A 64 -11.18 19.37 14.20
CA LEU A 64 -10.66 20.20 15.27
C LEU A 64 -9.31 20.79 14.85
N GLU A 65 -9.04 22.05 15.19
CA GLU A 65 -7.85 22.76 14.71
C GLU A 65 -6.53 22.05 15.02
N ASP A 66 -6.44 21.38 16.17
CA ASP A 66 -5.24 20.64 16.55
C ASP A 66 -5.06 19.36 15.70
N ASP A 67 -6.16 18.67 15.39
CA ASP A 67 -6.15 17.49 14.51
C ASP A 67 -5.86 17.87 13.06
N LYS A 68 -6.39 19.00 12.59
CA LYS A 68 -6.06 19.58 11.29
C LYS A 68 -4.57 19.89 11.18
N LYS A 69 -3.99 20.56 12.18
CA LYS A 69 -2.54 20.83 12.23
C LYS A 69 -1.75 19.53 12.25
N ARG A 70 -2.20 18.52 12.97
CA ARG A 70 -1.54 17.21 13.02
C ARG A 70 -1.56 16.54 11.64
N LEU A 71 -2.68 16.55 10.94
CA LEU A 71 -2.82 15.95 9.61
C LEU A 71 -1.93 16.67 8.58
N LEU A 72 -1.92 18.01 8.58
CA LEU A 72 -1.02 18.79 7.72
C LEU A 72 0.46 18.54 8.03
N TYR A 73 0.81 18.34 9.29
CA TYR A 73 2.17 17.99 9.68
C TYR A 73 2.57 16.60 9.17
N LEU A 74 1.68 15.61 9.27
CA LEU A 74 1.91 14.26 8.74
C LEU A 74 2.04 14.27 7.21
N ASP A 75 1.20 15.05 6.51
CA ASP A 75 1.30 15.23 5.06
C ASP A 75 2.63 15.85 4.63
N ASP A 76 3.11 16.85 5.37
CA ASP A 76 4.40 17.49 5.09
C ASP A 76 5.57 16.51 5.26
N LEU A 77 5.56 15.73 6.36
CA LEU A 77 6.55 14.68 6.58
C LEU A 77 6.48 13.60 5.50
N TRP A 78 5.28 13.12 5.18
CA TRP A 78 5.07 12.11 4.14
C TRP A 78 5.64 12.57 2.79
N MET A 79 5.34 13.81 2.39
CA MET A 79 5.84 14.33 1.11
C MET A 79 7.35 14.52 1.12
N LYS A 80 7.90 15.14 2.16
CA LYS A 80 9.33 15.50 2.22
C LYS A 80 10.23 14.32 2.52
N GLU A 81 9.83 13.43 3.41
CA GLU A 81 10.71 12.38 3.92
C GLU A 81 10.46 11.01 3.28
N CYS A 82 9.26 10.79 2.71
CA CYS A 82 8.88 9.52 2.13
C CYS A 82 8.80 9.61 0.60
N VAL A 83 7.84 10.37 0.07
CA VAL A 83 7.58 10.43 -1.39
C VAL A 83 8.77 11.00 -2.16
N SER A 84 9.51 11.96 -1.57
CA SER A 84 10.68 12.55 -2.24
C SER A 84 11.94 11.67 -2.25
N VAL A 85 11.98 10.62 -1.42
CA VAL A 85 13.18 9.81 -1.15
C VAL A 85 13.02 8.36 -1.61
N LEU A 86 11.84 7.77 -1.37
CA LEU A 86 11.58 6.37 -1.64
C LEU A 86 11.17 6.14 -3.10
N PRO A 87 11.52 4.98 -3.69
CA PRO A 87 10.99 4.59 -4.97
C PRO A 87 9.47 4.37 -4.87
N THR A 88 8.78 4.57 -5.99
CA THR A 88 7.33 4.43 -6.10
C THR A 88 6.81 3.07 -5.61
N GLU A 89 7.56 1.99 -5.86
CA GLU A 89 7.21 0.64 -5.40
C GLU A 89 7.17 0.53 -3.87
N SER A 90 8.16 1.10 -3.17
CA SER A 90 8.19 1.15 -1.70
C SER A 90 7.01 1.96 -1.15
N ILE A 91 6.66 3.08 -1.80
CA ILE A 91 5.50 3.89 -1.40
C ILE A 91 4.21 3.06 -1.50
N PHE A 92 3.99 2.36 -2.62
CA PHE A 92 2.81 1.51 -2.77
C PHE A 92 2.79 0.35 -1.77
N ASN A 93 3.93 -0.29 -1.52
CA ASN A 93 4.01 -1.34 -0.51
C ASN A 93 3.65 -0.83 0.89
N ILE A 94 4.12 0.35 1.27
CA ILE A 94 3.77 0.96 2.56
C ILE A 94 2.27 1.24 2.64
N VAL A 95 1.68 1.88 1.63
CA VAL A 95 0.24 2.19 1.62
C VAL A 95 -0.61 0.91 1.68
N ASN A 96 -0.25 -0.11 0.90
CA ASN A 96 -0.96 -1.39 0.89
C ASN A 96 -0.84 -2.12 2.24
N ASN A 97 0.35 -2.08 2.87
CA ASN A 97 0.53 -2.66 4.20
C ASN A 97 -0.37 -1.96 5.21
N VAL A 98 -0.36 -0.63 5.27
CA VAL A 98 -1.21 0.14 6.19
C VAL A 98 -2.68 -0.19 5.96
N GLU A 99 -3.16 -0.17 4.72
CA GLU A 99 -4.57 -0.51 4.42
C GLU A 99 -4.92 -1.93 4.87
N ARG A 100 -4.03 -2.90 4.63
CA ARG A 100 -4.22 -4.28 5.06
C ARG A 100 -4.27 -4.39 6.59
N ASP A 101 -3.30 -3.81 7.28
CA ASP A 101 -3.17 -3.87 8.74
C ASP A 101 -4.42 -3.26 9.41
N PHE A 102 -4.96 -2.17 8.88
CA PHE A 102 -6.21 -1.57 9.37
C PHE A 102 -7.48 -2.36 9.01
N THR A 103 -7.53 -2.96 7.81
CA THR A 103 -8.72 -3.68 7.34
C THR A 103 -8.84 -5.06 7.96
N PHE A 104 -7.71 -5.74 8.15
CA PHE A 104 -7.65 -7.15 8.55
C PHE A 104 -7.05 -7.36 9.95
N GLY A 105 -6.50 -6.33 10.58
CA GLY A 105 -5.94 -6.39 11.93
C GLY A 105 -4.61 -7.17 12.02
N GLU A 106 -3.88 -7.26 10.91
CA GLU A 106 -2.52 -7.81 10.85
C GLU A 106 -1.46 -6.79 11.26
#